data_AF-A0A6G6F8M8-F1
#
_entry.id   AF-A0A6G6F8M8-F1
#
_cell.length_a   1.000
_cell.length_b   1.000
_cell.length_c   1.000
_cell.angle_alpha   90.00
_cell.angle_beta   90.00
_cell.angle_gamma   90.00
#
_symmetry.space_group_name_H-M   'P 1'
#
loop_
_entity.id
_entity.type
_entity.pdbx_description
1 polymer ?
#
loop_
_entity_poly.entity_id
_entity_poly.type
_entity_poly.pdbx_seq_one_letter_code
_entity_poly.pdbx_strand_id
1 'polypeptide(L)'
;MTPRIIAFCLFALLLPHTAAALDMTCHFTVECYEAEECDEADFVLDVRDSEEDGHVRLGGPVDDIRGRIGTAQSGSRVVVARSQSSMQLLTIGPDETARYTLHLTDGPAMISYTGICEEDE
;
A
#
# COMPACT_ATOMS: atom_id res chain seq x y z
N MET A 1 -1.36 -28.71 -59.91
CA MET A 1 -0.49 -27.95 -58.99
C MET A 1 -1.37 -27.03 -58.16
N THR A 2 -1.66 -27.42 -56.92
CA THR A 2 -2.55 -26.70 -55.99
C THR A 2 -1.69 -26.15 -54.84
N PRO A 3 -1.80 -24.86 -54.48
CA PRO A 3 -1.02 -24.30 -53.39
C PRO A 3 -1.67 -24.64 -52.05
N ARG A 4 -0.89 -25.26 -51.16
CA ARG A 4 -1.26 -25.46 -49.75
C ARG A 4 -1.09 -24.13 -49.02
N ILE A 5 -2.21 -23.46 -48.73
CA ILE A 5 -2.26 -22.30 -47.83
C ILE A 5 -2.15 -22.86 -46.40
N ILE A 6 -0.98 -22.70 -45.79
CA ILE A 6 -0.74 -23.03 -44.38
C ILE A 6 -1.36 -21.90 -43.56
N ALA A 7 -2.51 -22.17 -42.95
CA ALA A 7 -3.14 -21.28 -41.99
C ALA A 7 -2.32 -21.29 -40.69
N PHE A 8 -1.55 -20.22 -40.47
CA PHE A 8 -0.82 -19.99 -39.23
C PHE A 8 -1.82 -19.52 -38.17
N CYS A 9 -2.32 -20.45 -37.34
CA CYS A 9 -3.12 -20.11 -36.16
C CYS A 9 -2.26 -19.31 -35.19
N LEU A 10 -2.47 -17.99 -35.18
CA LEU A 10 -1.97 -17.08 -34.16
C LEU A 10 -2.75 -17.36 -32.86
N PHE A 11 -2.35 -18.41 -32.14
CA PHE A 11 -2.86 -18.71 -30.81
C PHE A 11 -2.24 -17.69 -29.85
N ALA A 12 -2.88 -16.54 -29.73
CA ALA A 12 -2.51 -15.52 -28.76
C ALA A 12 -2.60 -16.15 -27.36
N LEU A 13 -1.44 -16.39 -26.75
CA LEU A 13 -1.29 -16.84 -25.37
C LEU A 13 -1.94 -15.82 -24.46
N LEU A 14 -3.16 -16.12 -24.00
CA LEU A 14 -3.78 -15.51 -22.83
C LEU A 14 -2.98 -15.98 -21.61
N LEU A 15 -1.84 -15.33 -21.36
CA LEU A 15 -1.15 -15.46 -20.08
C LEU A 15 -2.09 -14.84 -19.03
N PRO A 16 -2.55 -15.61 -18.03
CA PRO A 16 -3.28 -15.03 -16.92
C PRO A 16 -2.34 -14.01 -16.26
N HIS A 17 -2.70 -12.73 -16.33
CA HIS A 17 -2.11 -11.71 -15.49
C HIS A 17 -2.63 -12.01 -14.08
N THR A 18 -1.90 -12.81 -13.32
CA THR A 18 -2.06 -12.83 -11.87
C THR A 18 -1.71 -11.43 -11.41
N ALA A 19 -2.73 -10.64 -11.05
CA ALA A 19 -2.50 -9.44 -10.29
C ALA A 19 -1.67 -9.87 -9.08
N ALA A 20 -0.45 -9.33 -8.96
CA ALA A 20 0.40 -9.61 -7.82
C ALA A 20 -0.37 -9.16 -6.59
N ALA A 21 -0.48 -10.06 -5.61
CA ALA A 21 -1.08 -9.69 -4.35
C ALA A 21 -0.21 -8.61 -3.69
N LEU A 22 -0.81 -7.53 -3.21
CA LEU A 22 -0.10 -6.52 -2.44
C LEU A 22 0.12 -7.07 -1.02
N ASP A 23 1.35 -7.48 -0.73
CA ASP A 23 1.81 -7.83 0.61
C ASP A 23 3.12 -7.08 0.85
N MET A 24 3.12 -6.18 1.83
CA MET A 24 4.25 -5.32 2.13
C MET A 24 4.38 -5.05 3.62
N THR A 25 5.62 -4.94 4.07
CA THR A 25 5.95 -4.48 5.42
C THR A 25 6.60 -3.10 5.36
N CYS A 26 6.01 -2.13 6.08
CA CYS A 26 6.56 -0.79 6.21
C CYS A 26 7.27 -0.60 7.56
N HIS A 27 8.56 -0.30 7.51
CA HIS A 27 9.40 0.01 8.67
C HIS A 27 9.61 1.51 8.80
N PHE A 28 9.11 2.11 9.87
CA PHE A 28 9.21 3.53 10.16
C PHE A 28 10.22 3.80 11.26
N THR A 29 11.23 4.60 10.94
CA THR A 29 12.35 4.91 11.84
C THR A 29 12.27 6.31 12.45
N VAL A 30 11.32 7.12 12.00
CA VAL A 30 11.11 8.50 12.48
C VAL A 30 9.64 8.68 12.80
N GLU A 31 9.34 9.18 14.00
CA GLU A 31 8.02 9.62 14.46
C GLU A 31 8.07 11.11 14.78
N CYS A 32 7.03 11.85 14.39
CA CYS A 32 6.84 13.24 14.80
C CYS A 32 5.42 13.40 15.36
N TYR A 33 5.30 13.87 16.60
CA TYR A 33 4.04 14.20 17.24
C TYR A 33 3.73 15.69 17.09
N GLU A 34 2.62 16.01 16.42
CA GLU A 34 2.17 17.40 16.21
C GLU A 34 3.28 18.33 15.68
N ALA A 35 3.68 19.32 16.48
CA ALA A 35 4.72 20.30 16.16
C ALA A 35 6.00 20.10 17.00
N GLU A 36 6.13 18.96 17.67
CA GLU A 36 7.30 18.60 18.46
C GLU A 36 8.46 18.18 17.54
N GLU A 37 9.67 18.11 18.11
CA GLU A 37 10.82 17.56 17.38
C GLU A 37 10.57 16.07 17.08
N CYS A 38 11.02 15.61 15.92
CA CYS A 38 10.87 14.20 15.56
C CYS A 38 11.89 13.35 16.31
N ASP A 39 11.48 12.15 16.71
CA ASP A 39 12.27 11.18 17.44
C ASP A 39 12.45 9.89 16.63
N GLU A 40 13.40 9.06 17.09
CA GLU A 40 13.59 7.69 16.58
C GLU A 40 12.36 6.83 16.91
N ALA A 41 11.94 6.03 15.93
CA ALA A 41 10.81 5.11 16.06
C ALA A 41 11.22 3.68 15.65
N ASP A 42 10.46 2.71 16.16
CA ASP A 42 10.52 1.30 15.71
C ASP A 42 9.08 0.84 15.47
N PHE A 43 8.41 1.51 14.52
CA PHE A 43 7.02 1.23 14.18
C PHE A 43 6.95 0.44 12.87
N VAL A 44 6.20 -0.66 12.90
CA VAL A 44 5.98 -1.54 11.76
C VAL A 44 4.50 -1.54 11.39
N LEU A 45 4.22 -1.38 10.10
CA LEU A 45 2.87 -1.46 9.54
C LEU A 45 2.85 -2.42 8.36
N ASP A 46 2.06 -3.48 8.46
CA ASP A 46 1.84 -4.36 7.33
C ASP A 46 0.70 -3.82 6.46
N VAL A 47 0.86 -3.95 5.15
CA VAL A 47 -0.11 -3.56 4.12
C VAL A 47 -0.44 -4.82 3.33
N ARG A 48 -1.62 -5.38 3.60
CA ARG A 48 -2.07 -6.62 2.98
C ARG A 48 -3.23 -6.37 2.06
N ASP A 49 -3.34 -7.18 1.03
CA ASP A 49 -4.51 -7.20 0.16
C ASP A 49 -5.80 -7.50 0.93
N SER A 50 -6.89 -6.89 0.47
CA SER A 50 -8.24 -7.29 0.85
C SER A 50 -8.86 -8.11 -0.28
N GLU A 51 -9.77 -9.02 0.05
CA GLU A 51 -10.64 -9.70 -0.93
C GLU A 51 -11.54 -8.74 -1.74
N GLU A 52 -11.59 -7.45 -1.35
CA GLU A 52 -12.40 -6.43 -2.00
C GLU A 52 -11.48 -5.57 -2.87
N ASP A 53 -11.73 -5.56 -4.18
CA ASP A 53 -10.95 -4.78 -5.14
C ASP A 53 -10.77 -3.32 -4.70
N GLY A 54 -9.53 -2.83 -4.81
CA GLY A 54 -9.17 -1.46 -4.44
C GLY A 54 -9.16 -1.19 -2.93
N HIS A 55 -9.19 -2.23 -2.09
CA HIS A 55 -9.04 -2.12 -0.66
C HIS A 55 -7.84 -2.93 -0.16
N VAL A 56 -7.28 -2.46 0.95
CA VAL A 56 -6.17 -3.09 1.66
C VAL A 56 -6.49 -3.13 3.16
N ARG A 57 -5.73 -3.94 3.89
CA ARG A 57 -5.74 -4.03 5.34
C ARG A 57 -4.43 -3.46 5.84
N LEU A 58 -4.52 -2.48 6.74
CA LEU A 58 -3.38 -1.88 7.44
C LEU A 58 -3.35 -2.44 8.86
N GLY A 59 -2.24 -3.04 9.29
CA GLY A 59 -2.10 -3.54 10.66
C GLY A 59 -1.46 -4.92 10.76
N GLY A 60 -1.39 -5.44 11.99
CA GLY A 60 -0.85 -6.76 12.30
C GLY A 60 -1.96 -7.81 12.50
N PRO A 61 -1.61 -9.08 12.80
CA PRO A 61 -2.55 -10.21 12.82
C PRO A 61 -3.71 -10.13 13.84
N VAL A 62 -3.73 -9.11 14.70
CA VAL A 62 -4.71 -8.97 15.80
C VAL A 62 -5.74 -7.87 15.53
N ASP A 63 -5.37 -6.82 14.79
CA ASP A 63 -6.26 -5.70 14.45
C ASP A 63 -5.86 -5.12 13.08
N ASP A 64 -6.76 -5.26 12.11
CA ASP A 64 -6.60 -4.69 10.77
C ASP A 64 -7.60 -3.57 10.52
N ILE A 65 -7.12 -2.50 9.91
CA ILE A 65 -7.91 -1.35 9.50
C ILE A 65 -8.07 -1.43 7.99
N ARG A 66 -9.32 -1.51 7.52
CA ARG A 66 -9.59 -1.48 6.08
C ARG A 66 -9.34 -0.07 5.54
N GLY A 67 -8.49 0.03 4.52
CA GLY A 67 -8.24 1.22 3.74
C GLY A 67 -8.62 1.06 2.28
N ARG A 68 -8.79 2.18 1.58
CA ARG A 68 -8.87 2.22 0.12
C ARG A 68 -7.50 2.55 -0.43
N ILE A 69 -7.04 1.78 -1.41
CA ILE A 69 -5.78 2.04 -2.11
C ILE A 69 -6.03 2.64 -3.50
N GLY A 70 -5.12 3.49 -3.94
CA GLY A 70 -5.04 3.98 -5.31
C GLY A 70 -3.62 4.36 -5.69
N THR A 71 -3.41 4.66 -6.96
CA THR A 71 -2.12 5.11 -7.49
C THR A 71 -2.21 6.56 -7.91
N ALA A 72 -1.35 7.40 -7.35
CA ALA A 72 -1.23 8.80 -7.73
C ALA A 72 -0.55 8.95 -9.10
N GLN A 73 -0.66 10.12 -9.73
CA GLN A 73 0.01 10.42 -11.01
C GLN A 73 1.55 10.30 -10.94
N SER A 74 2.12 10.44 -9.74
CA SER A 74 3.55 10.24 -9.46
C SER A 74 3.98 8.77 -9.50
N GLY A 75 3.05 7.82 -9.60
CA GLY A 75 3.32 6.39 -9.40
C GLY A 75 3.29 5.96 -7.93
N SER A 76 3.11 6.88 -6.99
CA SER A 76 3.00 6.56 -5.57
C SER A 76 1.71 5.80 -5.28
N ARG A 77 1.79 4.76 -4.44
CA ARG A 77 0.61 4.10 -3.86
C ARG A 77 0.12 4.93 -2.68
N VAL A 78 -1.20 5.13 -2.60
CA VAL A 78 -1.84 5.94 -1.56
C VAL A 78 -2.95 5.13 -0.92
N VAL A 79 -2.90 4.96 0.39
CA VAL A 79 -3.96 4.31 1.18
C VAL A 79 -4.62 5.33 2.09
N VAL A 80 -5.94 5.41 2.02
CA VAL A 80 -6.75 6.17 2.98
C VAL A 80 -7.56 5.18 3.81
N ALA A 81 -7.35 5.19 5.12
CA ALA A 81 -8.01 4.31 6.06
C ALA A 81 -8.64 5.10 7.22
N ARG A 82 -9.56 4.46 7.94
CA ARG A 82 -10.18 5.06 9.13
C ARG A 82 -10.43 4.00 10.20
N SER A 83 -10.17 4.35 11.44
CA SER A 83 -10.53 3.58 12.62
C SER A 83 -11.61 4.31 13.43
N GLN A 84 -11.93 3.81 14.62
CA GLN A 84 -12.82 4.53 15.55
C GLN A 84 -12.20 5.82 16.09
N SER A 85 -10.87 5.91 16.13
CA SER A 85 -10.13 7.00 16.80
C SER A 85 -9.19 7.77 15.86
N SER A 86 -9.11 7.43 14.57
CA SER A 86 -8.19 8.08 13.65
C SER A 86 -8.61 8.01 12.18
N MET A 87 -8.26 9.06 11.43
CA MET A 87 -8.16 9.06 9.97
C MET A 87 -6.70 8.86 9.58
N GLN A 88 -6.43 7.99 8.62
CA GLN A 88 -5.07 7.57 8.31
C GLN A 88 -4.75 7.73 6.83
N LEU A 89 -3.52 8.14 6.55
CA LEU A 89 -2.99 8.27 5.20
C LEU A 89 -1.62 7.60 5.13
N LEU A 90 -1.48 6.58 4.30
CA LEU A 90 -0.20 6.01 3.92
C LEU A 90 0.11 6.40 2.48
N THR A 91 1.30 6.93 2.23
CA THR A 91 1.84 7.16 0.89
C THR A 91 3.15 6.40 0.75
N ILE A 92 3.24 5.55 -0.28
CA ILE A 92 4.43 4.76 -0.62
C ILE A 92 4.94 5.26 -1.97
N GLY A 93 6.16 5.79 -1.98
CA GLY A 93 6.85 6.24 -3.17
C GLY A 93 7.21 5.10 -4.12
N PRO A 94 7.53 5.42 -5.39
CA PRO A 94 8.06 4.44 -6.33
C PRO A 94 9.47 3.94 -5.94
N ASP A 95 10.14 4.64 -5.04
CA ASP A 95 11.42 4.31 -4.41
C ASP A 95 11.24 3.71 -3.01
N GLU A 96 10.05 3.17 -2.72
CA GLU A 96 9.70 2.52 -1.45
C GLU A 96 9.66 3.46 -0.22
N THR A 97 9.98 4.75 -0.40
CA THR A 97 9.87 5.72 0.70
C THR A 97 8.42 5.88 1.17
N ALA A 98 8.20 5.73 2.46
CA ALA A 98 6.89 5.68 3.07
C ALA A 98 6.65 6.88 3.98
N ARG A 99 5.44 7.45 3.90
CA ARG A 99 4.93 8.44 4.85
C ARG A 99 3.57 7.97 5.35
N TYR A 100 3.44 7.80 6.65
CA TYR A 100 2.21 7.37 7.29
C TYR A 100 1.77 8.41 8.30
N THR A 101 0.53 8.88 8.22
CA THR A 101 -0.03 9.84 9.18
C THR A 101 -1.30 9.32 9.80
N LEU A 102 -1.47 9.61 11.09
CA LEU A 102 -2.71 9.40 11.83
C LEU A 102 -3.19 10.76 12.31
N HIS A 103 -4.36 11.16 11.85
CA HIS A 103 -5.11 12.28 12.39
C HIS A 103 -6.09 11.74 13.42
N LEU A 104 -5.81 11.94 14.70
CA LEU A 104 -6.67 11.46 15.78
C LEU A 104 -7.99 12.22 15.78
N THR A 105 -9.09 11.49 16.01
CA THR A 105 -10.43 12.09 16.06
C THR A 105 -10.84 12.49 17.46
N ASP A 106 -10.13 12.01 18.48
CA ASP A 106 -10.28 12.42 19.88
C ASP A 106 -9.15 13.38 20.26
N GLY A 107 -9.39 14.68 20.02
CA GLY A 107 -8.42 15.76 20.24
C GLY A 107 -7.73 16.25 18.96
N PRO A 108 -7.06 17.43 19.00
CA PRO A 108 -6.32 17.98 17.87
C PRO A 108 -4.91 17.40 17.83
N ALA A 109 -4.80 16.09 17.61
CA ALA A 109 -3.53 15.37 17.61
C ALA A 109 -3.29 14.63 16.29
N MET A 110 -2.05 14.70 15.81
CA MET A 110 -1.56 14.14 14.57
C MET A 110 -0.20 13.52 14.83
N ILE A 111 -0.02 12.31 14.34
CA ILE A 111 1.24 11.59 14.40
C ILE A 111 1.66 11.30 12.97
N SER A 112 2.92 11.57 12.65
CA SER A 112 3.48 11.27 11.34
C SER A 112 4.72 10.39 11.47
N TYR A 113 4.85 9.46 10.53
CA TYR A 113 5.95 8.51 10.45
C TYR A 113 6.60 8.59 9.07
N THR A 114 7.93 8.48 9.03
CA THR A 114 8.69 8.32 7.77
C THR A 114 9.54 7.07 7.82
N GLY A 115 9.56 6.32 6.73
CA GLY A 115 10.14 4.98 6.69
C GLY A 115 10.31 4.46 5.27
N ILE A 116 10.48 3.15 5.15
CA ILE A 116 10.58 2.40 3.89
C ILE A 116 9.58 1.24 3.94
N CYS A 117 8.92 0.93 2.82
CA CYS A 117 8.12 -0.28 2.69
C CYS A 117 8.78 -1.27 1.72
N GLU A 118 8.83 -2.53 2.11
CA GLU A 118 9.41 -3.61 1.30
C GLU A 118 8.30 -4.61 0.95
N GLU A 119 8.39 -5.25 -0.22
CA GLU A 119 7.48 -6.34 -0.58
C GLU A 119 7.84 -7.59 0.23
N ASP A 120 6.83 -8.28 0.75
CA ASP A 120 7.05 -9.55 1.43
C ASP A 120 7.18 -10.68 0.39
N GLU A 121 8.33 -11.37 0.34
CA GLU A 121 8.65 -12.46 -0.60
C GLU A 121 7.89 -13.79 -0.35
#